data_AF-A0A4P5QVZ9-F1
#
_entry.id   AF-A0A4P5QVZ9-F1
#
_cell.length_a   1.000
_cell.length_b   1.000
_cell.length_c   1.000
_cell.angle_alpha   90.00
_cell.angle_beta   90.00
_cell.angle_gamma   90.00
#
_symmetry.space_group_name_H-M   'P 1'
#
loop_
_entity.id
_entity.type
_entity.pdbx_description
1 polymer ?
#
loop_
_entity_poly.entity_id
_entity_poly.type
_entity_poly.pdbx_seq_one_letter_code
_entity_poly.pdbx_strand_id
1 'polypeptide(L)'
;MKFQFTVSAVALLAGLLVVPGLVGAEQAPAKERKKREPTEIRTLLEAGRASASWPEGMVIHVSACLGEPDAKVAARVPAEMKETWEFAAGQVHRVSFEDTNTKSTDHRVASRPFDSKDLCKDLLEGKAIEIAAEKGEGPKVGLLGSHYHRGSRSIEVTWKGETILHLYETNGPFLKFYRDSDARAFGALYERLASQARILFQSKPAEAK
;
A
#
# COMPACT_ATOMS: atom_id res chain seq x y z
N MET A 1 -22.95 -40.82 -32.63
CA MET A 1 -21.49 -40.60 -32.49
C MET A 1 -21.14 -40.71 -31.01
N LYS A 2 -20.37 -41.73 -30.63
CA LYS A 2 -19.96 -41.99 -29.24
C LYS A 2 -18.46 -41.71 -29.16
N PHE A 3 -18.05 -40.73 -28.36
CA PHE A 3 -16.64 -40.44 -28.09
C PHE A 3 -16.21 -41.23 -26.84
N GLN A 4 -15.25 -42.14 -27.01
CA GLN A 4 -14.51 -42.74 -25.91
C GLN A 4 -13.30 -41.85 -25.60
N PHE A 5 -13.20 -41.36 -24.36
CA PHE A 5 -12.00 -40.76 -23.83
C PHE A 5 -11.23 -41.81 -23.04
N THR A 6 -10.05 -42.18 -23.53
CA THR A 6 -9.09 -43.01 -22.82
C THR A 6 -8.25 -42.11 -21.92
N VAL A 7 -8.33 -42.33 -20.61
CA VAL A 7 -7.45 -41.70 -19.60
C VAL A 7 -6.14 -42.46 -19.59
N SER A 8 -5.05 -41.84 -20.06
CA SER A 8 -3.70 -42.40 -19.90
C SER A 8 -3.09 -41.89 -18.60
N ALA A 9 -2.69 -42.85 -17.79
CA ALA A 9 -2.15 -42.68 -16.46
C ALA A 9 -0.74 -42.07 -16.45
N VAL A 10 -0.52 -41.35 -15.34
CA VAL A 10 0.71 -40.82 -14.76
C VAL A 10 1.89 -41.79 -14.84
N ALA A 11 3.04 -41.29 -15.31
CA ALA A 11 4.36 -41.80 -14.95
C ALA A 11 5.32 -40.60 -14.80
N LEU A 12 5.37 -40.02 -13.61
CA LEU A 12 6.38 -39.03 -13.24
C LEU A 12 7.64 -39.78 -12.78
N LEU A 13 8.63 -39.85 -13.67
CA LEU A 13 9.96 -40.35 -13.37
C LEU A 13 10.73 -39.29 -12.57
N ALA A 14 11.07 -39.64 -11.33
CA ALA A 14 12.02 -38.93 -10.50
C ALA A 14 13.42 -39.04 -11.11
N GLY A 15 13.99 -37.92 -11.55
CA GLY A 15 15.39 -37.80 -11.94
C GLY A 15 16.12 -36.90 -10.96
N LEU A 16 16.88 -37.50 -10.04
CA LEU A 16 17.89 -36.82 -9.23
C LEU A 16 18.91 -36.14 -10.14
N LEU A 17 19.02 -34.82 -10.06
CA LEU A 17 20.22 -34.09 -10.44
C LEU A 17 20.91 -33.60 -9.17
N VAL A 18 21.92 -34.36 -8.75
CA VAL A 18 22.90 -33.94 -7.74
C VAL A 18 23.83 -32.95 -8.42
N VAL A 19 23.74 -31.67 -8.06
CA VAL A 19 24.80 -30.70 -8.35
C VAL A 19 25.66 -30.58 -7.09
N PRO A 20 26.93 -30.98 -7.11
CA PRO A 20 27.83 -30.76 -5.99
C PRO A 20 28.37 -29.33 -6.06
N GLY A 21 28.08 -28.55 -5.02
CA GLY A 21 28.74 -27.26 -4.79
C GLY A 21 27.82 -26.06 -4.87
N LEU A 22 27.10 -25.78 -3.78
CA LEU A 22 26.91 -24.41 -3.35
C LEU A 22 26.90 -24.37 -1.83
N VAL A 23 27.92 -23.68 -1.31
CA VAL A 23 28.16 -23.36 0.08
C VAL A 23 26.90 -22.75 0.69
N GLY A 24 26.59 -23.18 1.91
CA GLY A 24 25.40 -22.78 2.68
C GLY A 24 25.20 -21.27 2.69
N ALA A 25 24.15 -20.83 2.01
CA ALA A 25 23.38 -19.70 2.48
C ALA A 25 22.46 -20.26 3.56
N GLU A 26 22.85 -20.08 4.82
CA GLU A 26 21.95 -20.16 5.96
C GLU A 26 20.80 -19.20 5.66
N GLN A 27 19.67 -19.73 5.17
CA GLN A 27 18.44 -18.99 5.09
C GLN A 27 18.07 -18.65 6.53
N ALA A 28 18.46 -17.45 6.97
CA ALA A 28 17.89 -16.86 8.16
C ALA A 28 16.37 -17.02 8.03
N PRO A 29 15.70 -17.64 9.01
CA PRO A 29 14.27 -17.88 8.91
C PRO A 29 13.61 -16.53 8.64
N ALA A 30 12.86 -16.45 7.54
CA ALA A 30 11.99 -15.32 7.29
C ALA A 30 11.15 -15.15 8.56
N LYS A 31 11.46 -14.12 9.35
CA LYS A 31 10.69 -13.79 10.54
C LYS A 31 9.26 -13.65 10.03
N GLU A 32 8.41 -14.58 10.42
CA GLU A 32 6.97 -14.52 10.18
C GLU A 32 6.49 -13.28 10.95
N ARG A 33 6.47 -12.13 10.25
CA ARG A 33 6.06 -10.86 10.83
C ARG A 33 4.56 -10.98 11.09
N LYS A 34 4.20 -11.22 12.35
CA LYS A 34 2.82 -11.38 12.77
C LYS A 34 2.08 -10.06 12.49
N LYS A 35 1.09 -10.11 11.59
CA LYS A 35 0.21 -8.97 11.32
C LYS A 35 -0.47 -8.56 12.64
N ARG A 36 -0.40 -7.28 12.98
CA ARG A 36 -1.01 -6.76 14.22
C ARG A 36 -2.52 -6.83 14.16
N GLU A 37 -3.12 -7.08 15.31
CA GLU A 37 -4.58 -7.17 15.43
C GLU A 37 -5.22 -5.77 15.34
N PRO A 38 -6.44 -5.64 14.78
CA PRO A 38 -7.14 -4.35 14.67
C PRO A 38 -7.26 -3.59 16.00
N THR A 39 -7.40 -4.29 17.12
CA THR A 39 -7.46 -3.71 18.46
C THR A 39 -6.13 -3.06 18.85
N GLU A 40 -5.00 -3.70 18.53
CA GLU A 40 -3.67 -3.16 18.83
C GLU A 40 -3.38 -1.89 18.01
N ILE A 41 -3.75 -1.90 16.74
CA ILE A 41 -3.61 -0.73 15.85
C ILE A 41 -4.46 0.43 16.39
N ARG A 42 -5.70 0.16 16.82
CA ARG A 42 -6.56 1.20 17.41
C ARG A 42 -5.94 1.81 18.65
N THR A 43 -5.48 0.99 19.59
CA THR A 43 -4.83 1.47 20.81
C THR A 43 -3.65 2.38 20.50
N LEU A 44 -2.83 2.02 19.51
CA LEU A 44 -1.68 2.81 19.09
C LEU A 44 -2.09 4.17 18.50
N LEU A 45 -3.08 4.20 17.61
CA LEU A 45 -3.58 5.47 17.02
C LEU A 45 -4.29 6.34 18.06
N GLU A 46 -5.04 5.74 18.98
CA GLU A 46 -5.72 6.44 20.07
C GLU A 46 -4.71 7.11 21.02
N ALA A 47 -3.62 6.42 21.35
CA ALA A 47 -2.54 7.00 22.14
C ALA A 47 -1.91 8.22 21.45
N GLY A 48 -1.57 8.09 20.16
CA GLY A 48 -1.01 9.20 19.38
C GLY A 48 -1.96 10.39 19.24
N ARG A 49 -3.27 10.12 19.06
CA ARG A 49 -4.31 11.15 19.07
C ARG A 49 -4.37 11.88 20.41
N ALA A 50 -4.37 11.15 21.52
CA ALA A 50 -4.46 11.73 22.85
C ALA A 50 -3.23 12.58 23.23
N SER A 51 -2.05 12.19 22.75
CA SER A 51 -0.81 12.95 22.95
C SER A 51 -0.58 14.05 21.92
N ALA A 52 -1.49 14.24 20.96
CA ALA A 52 -1.33 15.13 19.81
C ALA A 52 0.04 14.95 19.11
N SER A 53 0.52 13.70 19.05
CA SER A 53 1.84 13.38 18.52
C SER A 53 1.80 12.14 17.66
N TRP A 54 2.61 12.16 16.60
CA TRP A 54 2.77 11.01 15.73
C TRP A 54 3.66 9.95 16.41
N PRO A 55 3.21 8.70 16.57
CA PRO A 55 3.98 7.68 17.26
C PRO A 55 5.36 7.46 16.64
N GLU A 56 6.39 7.33 17.49
CA GLU A 56 7.76 7.13 17.04
C GLU A 56 7.90 5.87 16.16
N GLY A 57 8.58 6.03 15.02
CA GLY A 57 8.78 4.97 14.04
C GLY A 57 7.53 4.63 13.21
N MET A 58 6.45 5.40 13.34
CA MET A 58 5.28 5.26 12.46
C MET A 58 5.48 6.09 11.19
N VAL A 59 5.01 5.58 10.06
CA VAL A 59 5.06 6.25 8.76
C VAL A 59 3.78 5.94 7.98
N ILE A 60 3.22 6.93 7.27
CA ILE A 60 2.14 6.70 6.29
C ILE A 60 2.68 6.87 4.88
N HIS A 61 2.54 5.87 4.03
CA HIS A 61 2.68 6.02 2.58
C HIS A 61 1.32 6.16 1.93
N VAL A 62 1.15 7.24 1.17
CA VAL A 62 -0.03 7.49 0.35
C VAL A 62 0.41 7.46 -1.09
N SER A 63 -0.04 6.46 -1.85
CA SER A 63 0.42 6.23 -3.22
C SER A 63 -0.73 6.22 -4.21
N ALA A 64 -0.51 6.77 -5.40
CA ALA A 64 -1.35 6.55 -6.56
C ALA A 64 -0.53 6.18 -7.79
N CYS A 65 -1.12 5.34 -8.63
CA CYS A 65 -0.74 5.21 -10.03
C CYS A 65 -1.74 6.00 -10.85
N LEU A 66 -1.28 7.00 -11.60
CA LEU A 66 -2.10 7.93 -12.38
C LEU A 66 -2.19 7.57 -13.87
N GLY A 67 -1.73 6.38 -14.27
CA GLY A 67 -1.65 5.94 -15.67
C GLY A 67 -2.83 5.08 -16.14
N GLU A 68 -3.06 5.08 -17.45
CA GLU A 68 -3.82 4.03 -18.13
C GLU A 68 -2.87 2.86 -18.47
N PRO A 69 -3.19 1.59 -18.18
CA PRO A 69 -2.49 0.47 -18.76
C PRO A 69 -2.74 0.51 -20.26
N ASP A 70 -1.65 0.55 -21.03
CA ASP A 70 -1.74 0.17 -22.42
C ASP A 70 -2.15 -1.31 -22.46
N ALA A 71 -3.36 -1.60 -22.93
CA ALA A 71 -3.98 -2.92 -22.84
C ALA A 71 -3.17 -4.02 -23.57
N LYS A 72 -2.17 -3.62 -24.36
CA LYS A 72 -1.29 -4.49 -25.12
C LYS A 72 -0.04 -4.91 -24.37
N VAL A 73 0.23 -4.36 -23.18
CA VAL A 73 1.44 -4.70 -22.43
C VAL A 73 1.09 -4.92 -20.97
N ALA A 74 1.31 -6.14 -20.47
CA ALA A 74 1.44 -6.42 -19.05
C ALA A 74 2.74 -5.81 -18.48
N ALA A 75 3.08 -4.58 -18.90
CA ALA A 75 4.32 -3.91 -18.52
C ALA A 75 4.15 -3.15 -17.22
N ARG A 76 5.29 -3.10 -16.52
CA ARG A 76 5.54 -2.27 -15.35
C ARG A 76 5.11 -0.83 -15.62
N VAL A 77 4.32 -0.25 -14.70
CA VAL A 77 3.93 1.17 -14.75
C VAL A 77 5.20 2.03 -14.66
N PRO A 78 5.43 2.98 -15.58
CA PRO A 78 6.54 3.93 -15.48
C PRO A 78 6.53 4.70 -14.15
N ALA A 79 7.71 4.95 -13.57
CA ALA A 79 7.83 5.69 -12.31
C ALA A 79 7.19 7.09 -12.36
N GLU A 80 7.14 7.69 -13.55
CA GLU A 80 6.54 9.00 -13.83
C GLU A 80 5.03 9.05 -13.60
N MET A 81 4.36 7.89 -13.66
CA MET A 81 2.94 7.74 -13.41
C MET A 81 2.65 7.42 -11.94
N LYS A 82 3.67 7.26 -11.09
CA LYS A 82 3.52 7.00 -9.65
C LYS A 82 3.69 8.29 -8.87
N GLU A 83 2.70 8.59 -8.04
CA GLU A 83 2.76 9.62 -7.03
C GLU A 83 2.79 8.95 -5.67
N THR A 84 3.84 9.17 -4.87
CA THR A 84 3.88 8.70 -3.48
C THR A 84 4.36 9.78 -2.53
N TRP A 85 3.62 9.89 -1.44
CA TRP A 85 3.90 10.75 -0.31
C TRP A 85 4.16 9.91 0.93
N GLU A 86 5.19 10.26 1.67
CA GLU A 86 5.50 9.65 2.96
C GLU A 86 5.31 10.68 4.07
N PHE A 87 4.40 10.42 5.00
CA PHE A 87 4.20 11.22 6.19
C PHE A 87 4.97 10.59 7.35
N ALA A 88 5.91 11.35 7.91
CA ALA A 88 6.68 11.00 9.09
C ALA A 88 6.46 12.06 10.19
N ALA A 89 7.02 11.83 11.37
CA ALA A 89 6.93 12.80 12.46
C ALA A 89 7.51 14.16 12.02
N GLY A 90 6.66 15.18 11.95
CA GLY A 90 7.06 16.54 11.61
C GLY A 90 7.41 16.80 10.14
N GLN A 91 7.28 15.82 9.25
CA GLN A 91 7.70 15.92 7.85
C GLN A 91 6.77 15.17 6.90
N VAL A 92 6.67 15.69 5.68
CA VAL A 92 6.17 14.95 4.53
C VAL A 92 7.26 14.88 3.46
N HIS A 93 7.42 13.71 2.86
CA HIS A 93 8.41 13.46 1.81
C HIS A 93 7.72 13.11 0.50
N ARG A 94 8.27 13.61 -0.60
CA ARG A 94 8.01 13.04 -1.92
C ARG A 94 8.88 11.79 -2.07
N VAL A 95 8.29 10.67 -2.46
CA VAL A 95 8.99 9.41 -2.65
C VAL A 95 8.97 9.03 -4.13
N SER A 96 10.12 8.60 -4.64
CA SER A 96 10.24 7.93 -5.94
C SER A 96 10.60 6.46 -5.74
N PHE A 97 10.16 5.62 -6.66
CA PHE A 97 10.50 4.19 -6.66
C PHE A 97 11.59 3.92 -7.68
N GLU A 98 12.66 3.29 -7.22
CA GLU A 98 13.59 2.63 -8.10
C GLU A 98 13.25 1.15 -8.13
N ASP A 99 12.88 0.70 -9.32
CA ASP A 99 12.20 -0.56 -9.52
C ASP A 99 13.14 -1.41 -10.39
N THR A 100 13.91 -2.31 -9.78
CA THR A 100 14.82 -3.25 -10.47
C THR A 100 14.13 -4.59 -10.71
N ASN A 101 14.73 -5.51 -11.47
CA ASN A 101 14.13 -6.83 -11.72
C ASN A 101 13.97 -7.69 -10.45
N THR A 102 14.66 -7.34 -9.36
CA THR A 102 14.72 -8.14 -8.13
C THR A 102 14.25 -7.39 -6.89
N LYS A 103 14.13 -6.06 -6.96
CA LYS A 103 13.81 -5.23 -5.79
C LYS A 103 13.18 -3.89 -6.19
N SER A 104 12.15 -3.48 -5.45
CA SER A 104 11.70 -2.09 -5.38
C SER A 104 12.38 -1.41 -4.19
N THR A 105 12.93 -0.22 -4.41
CA THR A 105 13.51 0.61 -3.34
C THR A 105 12.86 1.99 -3.37
N ASP A 106 12.52 2.47 -2.19
CA ASP A 106 11.86 3.75 -1.99
C ASP A 106 12.90 4.82 -1.67
N HIS A 107 12.87 5.93 -2.40
CA HIS A 107 13.80 7.04 -2.23
C HIS A 107 13.04 8.31 -1.92
N ARG A 108 13.31 8.91 -0.75
CA ARG A 108 12.86 10.28 -0.45
C ARG A 108 13.62 11.26 -1.35
N VAL A 109 12.91 11.92 -2.26
CA VAL A 109 13.53 12.86 -3.23
C VAL A 109 13.35 14.32 -2.85
N ALA A 110 12.38 14.62 -1.98
CA ALA A 110 12.18 15.96 -1.43
C ALA A 110 11.43 15.88 -0.09
N SER A 111 11.62 16.88 0.77
CA SER A 111 11.02 16.94 2.12
C SER A 111 10.43 18.31 2.40
N ARG A 112 9.32 18.36 3.14
CA ARG A 112 8.70 19.58 3.66
C ARG A 112 8.30 19.38 5.13
N PRO A 113 8.42 20.42 5.98
CA PRO A 113 7.80 20.42 7.30
C PRO A 113 6.30 20.15 7.21
N PHE A 114 5.78 19.37 8.15
CA PHE A 114 4.36 19.01 8.22
C PHE A 114 3.92 18.83 9.68
N ASP A 115 2.76 19.36 10.04
CA ASP A 115 2.17 19.15 11.36
C ASP A 115 1.44 17.79 11.39
N SER A 116 2.11 16.79 11.95
CA SER A 116 1.60 15.41 12.00
C SER A 116 0.62 15.13 13.15
N LYS A 117 0.24 16.13 13.96
CA LYS A 117 -0.59 15.91 15.17
C LYS A 117 -1.96 15.31 14.88
N ASP A 118 -2.53 15.64 13.72
CA ASP A 118 -3.88 15.21 13.35
C ASP A 118 -3.90 13.88 12.58
N LEU A 119 -2.74 13.33 12.18
CA LEU A 119 -2.71 12.10 11.35
C LEU A 119 -3.34 10.88 12.04
N CYS A 120 -3.16 10.73 13.35
CA CYS A 120 -3.81 9.63 14.08
C CYS A 120 -5.33 9.78 14.13
N LYS A 121 -5.81 11.01 14.38
CA LYS A 121 -7.23 11.36 14.32
C LYS A 121 -7.78 11.08 12.92
N ASP A 122 -7.03 11.49 11.90
CA ASP A 122 -7.38 11.36 10.50
C ASP A 122 -7.60 9.90 10.08
N LEU A 123 -6.71 8.99 10.51
CA LEU A 123 -6.85 7.56 10.27
C LEU A 123 -8.04 6.94 11.01
N LEU A 124 -8.30 7.37 12.26
CA LEU A 124 -9.41 6.88 13.07
C LEU A 124 -10.77 7.34 12.51
N GLU A 125 -10.91 8.62 12.21
CA GLU A 125 -12.16 9.19 11.65
C GLU A 125 -12.40 8.74 10.21
N GLY A 126 -11.33 8.50 9.44
CA GLY A 126 -11.38 7.89 8.13
C GLY A 126 -11.72 6.39 8.12
N LYS A 127 -12.04 5.80 9.30
CA LYS A 127 -12.38 4.38 9.47
C LYS A 127 -11.31 3.43 8.96
N ALA A 128 -10.03 3.83 8.95
CA ALA A 128 -8.99 3.07 8.28
C ALA A 128 -8.85 1.65 8.85
N ILE A 129 -9.04 1.49 10.16
CA ILE A 129 -8.98 0.21 10.86
C ILE A 129 -10.16 -0.69 10.45
N GLU A 130 -11.37 -0.15 10.42
CA GLU A 130 -12.60 -0.87 10.08
C GLU A 130 -12.58 -1.34 8.63
N ILE A 131 -12.10 -0.48 7.74
CA ILE A 131 -11.92 -0.79 6.31
C ILE A 131 -10.89 -1.91 6.16
N ALA A 132 -9.73 -1.81 6.83
CA ALA A 132 -8.67 -2.82 6.77
C ALA A 132 -9.10 -4.18 7.35
N ALA A 133 -9.99 -4.17 8.34
CA ALA A 133 -10.55 -5.36 8.96
C ALA A 133 -11.81 -5.90 8.25
N GLU A 134 -12.23 -5.27 7.15
CA GLU A 134 -13.45 -5.61 6.40
C GLU A 134 -14.72 -5.73 7.27
N LYS A 135 -14.83 -4.97 8.36
CA LYS A 135 -15.93 -5.09 9.34
C LYS A 135 -17.22 -4.40 8.90
N GLY A 136 -18.36 -5.10 8.88
CA GLY A 136 -19.69 -4.54 8.56
C GLY A 136 -20.45 -5.30 7.48
N GLU A 137 -21.65 -4.83 7.15
CA GLU A 137 -22.57 -5.48 6.19
C GLU A 137 -22.88 -4.58 5.00
N GLY A 138 -23.37 -5.15 3.90
CA GLY A 138 -23.83 -4.42 2.72
C GLY A 138 -23.12 -4.79 1.40
N PRO A 139 -23.58 -4.24 0.27
CA PRO A 139 -23.05 -4.58 -1.04
C PRO A 139 -21.61 -4.08 -1.19
N LYS A 140 -20.75 -4.94 -1.73
CA LYS A 140 -19.40 -4.58 -2.13
C LYS A 140 -19.42 -4.06 -3.57
N VAL A 141 -18.75 -2.94 -3.81
CA VAL A 141 -18.62 -2.27 -5.11
C VAL A 141 -17.16 -2.19 -5.51
N GLY A 142 -16.92 -2.31 -6.82
CA GLY A 142 -15.64 -1.93 -7.42
C GLY A 142 -15.69 -0.44 -7.73
N LEU A 143 -14.57 0.27 -7.54
CA LEU A 143 -14.48 1.70 -7.82
C LEU A 143 -14.18 1.98 -9.30
N LEU A 144 -15.07 1.48 -10.16
CA LEU A 144 -15.05 1.76 -11.60
C LEU A 144 -15.43 3.23 -11.84
N GLY A 145 -14.68 3.95 -12.67
CA GLY A 145 -15.07 5.29 -13.12
C GLY A 145 -14.66 6.48 -12.26
N SER A 146 -13.77 6.30 -11.27
CA SER A 146 -13.17 7.44 -10.55
C SER A 146 -12.24 8.25 -11.50
N HIS A 147 -11.77 9.43 -11.05
CA HIS A 147 -10.69 10.17 -11.76
C HIS A 147 -9.42 9.32 -11.97
N TYR A 148 -9.32 8.18 -11.27
CA TYR A 148 -8.27 7.18 -11.37
C TYR A 148 -8.76 5.98 -12.20
N HIS A 149 -9.37 6.23 -13.36
CA HIS A 149 -10.17 5.27 -14.15
C HIS A 149 -9.45 3.96 -14.54
N ARG A 150 -8.16 3.84 -14.22
CA ARG A 150 -7.27 2.68 -14.33
C ARG A 150 -6.12 2.66 -13.29
N GLY A 151 -6.15 3.59 -12.35
CA GLY A 151 -5.12 3.86 -11.37
C GLY A 151 -5.39 3.21 -10.03
N SER A 152 -4.36 2.63 -9.41
CA SER A 152 -4.44 2.14 -8.04
C SER A 152 -4.19 3.26 -7.05
N ARG A 153 -4.87 3.23 -5.90
CA ARG A 153 -4.55 4.08 -4.75
C ARG A 153 -4.25 3.22 -3.55
N SER A 154 -3.33 3.66 -2.70
CA SER A 154 -3.02 2.98 -1.45
C SER A 154 -2.78 3.95 -0.31
N ILE A 155 -3.12 3.47 0.89
CA ILE A 155 -2.65 4.02 2.15
C ILE A 155 -2.02 2.85 2.90
N GLU A 156 -0.72 2.91 3.07
CA GLU A 156 0.03 1.99 3.91
C GLU A 156 0.49 2.71 5.16
N VAL A 157 0.27 2.12 6.33
CA VAL A 157 0.82 2.60 7.59
C VAL A 157 1.79 1.54 8.09
N THR A 158 3.03 1.95 8.30
CA THR A 158 4.05 1.12 8.91
C THR A 158 4.38 1.63 10.31
N TRP A 159 4.74 0.72 11.20
CA TRP A 159 5.27 1.06 12.52
C TRP A 159 6.49 0.19 12.81
N LYS A 160 7.64 0.84 13.06
CA LYS A 160 8.94 0.19 13.25
C LYS A 160 9.32 -0.73 12.08
N GLY A 161 8.98 -0.31 10.86
CA GLY A 161 9.28 -1.04 9.62
C GLY A 161 8.36 -2.23 9.34
N GLU A 162 7.27 -2.38 10.08
CA GLU A 162 6.24 -3.39 9.84
C GLU A 162 4.95 -2.73 9.36
N THR A 163 4.39 -3.20 8.25
CA THR A 163 3.07 -2.74 7.77
C THR A 163 1.99 -3.19 8.76
N ILE A 164 1.38 -2.22 9.45
CA ILE A 164 0.31 -2.47 10.41
C ILE A 164 -1.07 -2.27 9.79
N LEU A 165 -1.17 -1.46 8.75
CA LEU A 165 -2.42 -1.18 8.04
C LEU A 165 -2.12 -0.98 6.56
N HIS A 166 -2.91 -1.61 5.69
CA HIS A 166 -2.78 -1.44 4.25
C HIS A 166 -4.17 -1.42 3.60
N LEU A 167 -4.53 -0.24 3.10
CA LEU A 167 -5.70 -0.01 2.26
C LEU A 167 -5.23 0.14 0.82
N TYR A 168 -5.91 -0.53 -0.08
CA TYR A 168 -5.52 -0.55 -1.48
C TYR A 168 -6.75 -0.72 -2.34
N GLU A 169 -6.88 0.09 -3.36
CA GLU A 169 -7.81 -0.15 -4.46
C GLU A 169 -7.02 -0.30 -5.76
N THR A 170 -7.55 -1.13 -6.65
CA THR A 170 -7.06 -1.23 -8.02
C THR A 170 -8.20 -1.47 -8.97
N ASN A 171 -8.07 -0.88 -10.14
CA ASN A 171 -8.94 -1.09 -11.29
C ASN A 171 -8.33 -2.10 -12.30
N GLY A 172 -7.24 -2.79 -11.92
CA GLY A 172 -6.59 -3.84 -12.70
C GLY A 172 -7.18 -5.24 -12.47
N PRO A 173 -6.55 -6.32 -12.98
CA PRO A 173 -7.06 -7.70 -12.89
C PRO A 173 -7.24 -8.22 -11.46
N PHE A 174 -6.70 -7.50 -10.46
CA PHE A 174 -6.80 -7.82 -9.03
C PHE A 174 -7.78 -6.89 -8.30
N LEU A 175 -8.94 -6.61 -8.90
CA LEU A 175 -9.99 -5.74 -8.35
C LEU A 175 -10.22 -6.03 -6.86
N LYS A 176 -10.07 -5.01 -6.02
CA LYS A 176 -10.47 -5.06 -4.61
C LYS A 176 -11.83 -4.42 -4.44
N PHE A 177 -12.77 -5.19 -3.91
CA PHE A 177 -14.13 -4.73 -3.66
C PHE A 177 -14.27 -4.29 -2.21
N TYR A 178 -14.69 -3.05 -2.01
CA TYR A 178 -15.05 -2.50 -0.70
C TYR A 178 -16.55 -2.35 -0.61
N ARG A 179 -17.11 -2.33 0.60
CA ARG A 179 -18.47 -1.80 0.77
C ARG A 179 -18.51 -0.37 0.25
N ASP A 180 -19.60 0.02 -0.38
CA ASP A 180 -19.75 1.34 -1.00
C ASP A 180 -19.43 2.51 -0.04
N SER A 181 -19.87 2.42 1.22
CA SER A 181 -19.53 3.40 2.26
C SER A 181 -18.04 3.43 2.62
N ASP A 182 -17.38 2.28 2.64
CA ASP A 182 -15.96 2.15 2.95
C ASP A 182 -15.07 2.57 1.78
N ALA A 183 -15.52 2.30 0.56
CA ALA A 183 -14.88 2.75 -0.67
C ALA A 183 -14.85 4.29 -0.73
N ARG A 184 -15.98 4.95 -0.39
CA ARG A 184 -16.05 6.41 -0.25
C ARG A 184 -15.17 6.93 0.88
N ALA A 185 -15.20 6.29 2.05
CA ALA A 185 -14.39 6.72 3.20
C ALA A 185 -12.88 6.61 2.89
N PHE A 186 -12.45 5.50 2.30
CA PHE A 186 -11.07 5.32 1.83
C PHE A 186 -10.67 6.38 0.81
N GLY A 187 -11.49 6.59 -0.22
CA GLY A 187 -11.23 7.61 -1.24
C GLY A 187 -11.10 9.01 -0.64
N ALA A 188 -12.00 9.39 0.28
CA ALA A 188 -11.95 10.69 0.94
C ALA A 188 -10.70 10.86 1.83
N LEU A 189 -10.33 9.81 2.57
CA LEU A 189 -9.12 9.81 3.39
C LEU A 189 -7.87 9.97 2.52
N TYR A 190 -7.79 9.20 1.43
CA TYR A 190 -6.69 9.29 0.48
C TYR A 190 -6.57 10.70 -0.11
N GLU A 191 -7.66 11.26 -0.66
CA GLU A 191 -7.60 12.58 -1.31
C GLU A 191 -7.21 13.67 -0.33
N ARG A 192 -7.66 13.59 0.92
CA ARG A 192 -7.27 14.56 1.94
C ARG A 192 -5.77 14.52 2.18
N LEU A 193 -5.19 13.34 2.44
CA LEU A 193 -3.77 13.20 2.70
C LEU A 193 -2.94 13.62 1.48
N ALA A 194 -3.28 13.09 0.29
CA ALA A 194 -2.58 13.43 -0.95
C ALA A 194 -2.65 14.94 -1.26
N SER A 195 -3.80 15.58 -1.06
CA SER A 195 -3.96 17.02 -1.28
C SER A 195 -3.13 17.86 -0.31
N GLN A 196 -3.06 17.49 0.97
CA GLN A 196 -2.17 18.15 1.93
C GLN A 196 -0.71 18.13 1.47
N ALA A 197 -0.22 16.96 1.02
CA ALA A 197 1.12 16.85 0.47
C ALA A 197 1.31 17.70 -0.80
N ARG A 198 0.41 17.59 -1.78
CA ARG A 198 0.45 18.37 -3.02
C ARG A 198 0.53 19.87 -2.76
N ILE A 199 -0.29 20.40 -1.84
CA ILE A 199 -0.31 21.83 -1.46
C ILE A 199 1.05 22.26 -0.88
N LEU A 200 1.64 21.46 0.02
CA LEU A 200 2.94 21.76 0.63
C LEU A 200 4.07 21.82 -0.40
N PHE A 201 4.03 20.94 -1.41
CA PHE A 201 5.05 20.91 -2.46
C PHE A 201 4.82 21.93 -3.58
N GLN A 202 3.60 22.43 -3.76
CA GLN A 202 3.30 23.56 -4.65
C GLN A 202 3.64 24.91 -4.02
N SER A 203 3.60 25.02 -2.69
CA SER A 203 3.98 26.22 -1.98
C SER A 203 5.50 26.48 -2.07
N LYS A 204 5.89 27.76 -2.22
CA LYS A 204 7.31 28.15 -2.17
C LYS A 204 7.91 27.72 -0.83
N PRO A 205 9.18 27.27 -0.78
CA PRO A 205 9.84 27.00 0.50
C PRO A 205 9.70 28.23 1.38
N ALA A 206 9.24 28.07 2.62
CA ALA A 206 9.37 29.14 3.61
C ALA A 206 10.87 29.44 3.73
N GLU A 207 11.27 30.68 3.43
CA GLU A 207 12.64 31.13 3.69
C GLU A 207 12.88 30.97 5.19
N ALA A 208 13.90 30.18 5.54
CA ALA A 208 14.32 30.04 6.92
C ALA A 208 14.73 31.43 7.43
N LYS A 209 14.03 31.91 8.46
CA LYS A 209 14.43 33.10 9.23
C LYS A 209 15.49 32.75 10.25
#